data_AF-A0AAD5R055-F1
#
_entry.id   AF-A0AAD5R055-F1
#
_cell.length_a   1.000
_cell.length_b   1.000
_cell.length_c   1.000
_cell.angle_alpha   90.00
_cell.angle_beta   90.00
_cell.angle_gamma   90.00
#
_symmetry.space_group_name_H-M   'P 1'
#
loop_
_entity.id
_entity.type
_entity.pdbx_description
1 polymer ?
#
loop_
_entity_poly.entity_id
_entity_poly.type
_entity_poly.pdbx_seq_one_letter_code
_entity_poly.pdbx_strand_id
1 'polypeptide(L)'
;MFSVFVIFAISAIVWCGGYDKGDFNILQGHGRPKREPPPPYLGSVTEQARNEYFAIMSNMNQTIAQQKQNVLIWAQKNGIEKQVQEYDSVMTKLRNELKNNITNFVSQLPSAAQQYAALMVDENQTSAEQFKKLQDLCSQNPQSRYGAVQTETTR
;
A
#
# COMPACT_ATOMS: atom_id res chain seq x y z
N MET A 1 1.03 -3.12 -33.97
CA MET A 1 0.95 -1.78 -33.36
C MET A 1 0.14 -1.88 -32.06
N PHE A 2 0.75 -2.40 -30.99
CA PHE A 2 0.16 -2.38 -29.64
C PHE A 2 0.92 -1.30 -28.86
N SER A 3 0.56 -0.05 -29.10
CA SER A 3 1.27 1.10 -28.55
C SER A 3 0.25 2.13 -28.10
N VAL A 4 0.48 2.71 -26.93
CA VAL A 4 -0.21 3.86 -26.31
C VAL A 4 -1.43 3.57 -25.40
N PHE A 5 -2.27 2.57 -25.64
CA PHE A 5 -3.50 2.41 -24.80
C PHE A 5 -3.28 1.77 -23.41
N VAL A 6 -2.18 1.05 -23.17
CA VAL A 6 -1.91 0.40 -21.87
C VAL A 6 -1.34 1.39 -20.84
N ILE A 7 -0.81 2.54 -21.27
CA ILE A 7 -0.21 3.54 -20.37
C ILE A 7 -1.29 4.41 -19.68
N PHE A 8 -2.51 4.48 -20.22
CA PHE A 8 -3.61 5.24 -19.62
C PHE A 8 -4.43 4.46 -18.56
N ALA A 9 -4.22 3.15 -18.40
CA ALA A 9 -4.91 2.39 -17.35
C ALA A 9 -4.40 2.72 -15.93
N ILE A 10 -3.19 3.27 -15.81
CA ILE A 10 -2.63 3.74 -14.54
C ILE A 10 -3.06 5.19 -14.22
N SER A 11 -3.52 5.97 -15.20
CA SER A 11 -3.97 7.35 -14.98
C SER A 11 -5.44 7.47 -14.55
N ALA A 12 -6.23 6.38 -14.54
CA ALA A 12 -7.55 6.37 -13.91
C ALA A 12 -7.50 6.64 -12.38
N ILE A 13 -6.33 6.47 -11.76
CA ILE A 13 -6.07 6.84 -10.36
C ILE A 13 -6.18 8.37 -10.13
N VAL A 14 -6.10 9.19 -11.18
CA VAL A 14 -6.22 10.67 -11.07
C VAL A 14 -7.67 11.14 -10.95
N TRP A 15 -8.67 10.35 -11.34
CA TRP A 15 -10.06 10.85 -11.42
C TRP A 15 -10.98 10.48 -10.25
N CYS A 16 -10.69 9.43 -9.48
CA CYS A 16 -11.44 9.12 -8.26
C CYS A 16 -10.98 9.94 -7.02
N GLY A 17 -9.98 10.83 -7.18
CA GLY A 17 -9.64 11.85 -6.17
C GLY A 17 -10.52 13.08 -6.38
N GLY A 18 -11.40 13.38 -5.41
CA GLY A 18 -12.40 14.44 -5.52
C GLY A 18 -11.79 15.78 -5.95
N TYR A 19 -12.25 16.30 -7.09
CA TYR A 19 -12.14 17.71 -7.44
C TYR A 19 -13.09 18.51 -6.54
N ASP A 20 -12.68 18.77 -5.30
CA ASP A 20 -13.22 19.91 -4.56
C ASP A 20 -12.66 21.19 -5.19
N LYS A 21 -13.56 22.03 -5.70
CA LYS A 21 -13.25 23.31 -6.33
C LYS A 21 -12.65 24.26 -5.30
N GLY A 22 -11.33 24.38 -5.30
CA GLY A 22 -10.63 25.49 -4.65
C GLY A 22 -9.39 25.06 -3.89
N ASP A 23 -8.29 24.78 -4.61
CA ASP A 23 -6.93 25.11 -4.18
C ASP A 23 -5.91 24.67 -5.26
N PHE A 24 -5.77 25.51 -6.28
CA PHE A 24 -4.72 25.38 -7.30
C PHE A 24 -3.39 25.91 -6.73
N ASN A 25 -2.85 25.25 -5.70
CA ASN A 25 -1.53 25.54 -5.13
C ASN A 25 -0.91 24.34 -4.41
N ILE A 26 -0.87 23.15 -5.03
CA ILE A 26 -0.04 22.04 -4.53
C ILE A 26 0.74 21.39 -5.69
N LEU A 27 1.70 22.14 -6.24
CA LEU A 27 2.84 21.58 -6.99
C LEU A 27 4.16 22.05 -6.35
N GLN A 28 4.28 21.89 -5.03
CA GLN A 28 5.58 21.94 -4.37
C GLN A 28 5.54 21.13 -3.08
N GLY A 29 5.77 19.84 -3.24
CA GLY A 29 5.88 18.91 -2.13
C GLY A 29 6.48 17.62 -2.64
N HIS A 30 7.77 17.64 -2.96
CA HIS A 30 8.57 16.41 -3.08
C HIS A 30 8.65 15.77 -1.68
N GLY A 31 7.54 15.18 -1.24
CA GLY A 31 7.49 14.39 -0.04
C GLY A 31 8.41 13.21 -0.25
N ARG A 32 9.53 13.18 0.49
CA ARG A 32 10.36 11.97 0.59
C ARG A 32 9.40 10.82 0.92
N PRO A 33 9.54 9.65 0.27
CA PRO A 33 8.74 8.48 0.66
C PRO A 33 8.88 8.30 2.17
N LYS A 34 7.75 8.32 2.89
CA LYS A 34 7.73 8.11 4.34
C LYS A 34 8.44 6.78 4.58
N ARG A 35 9.62 6.82 5.20
CA ARG A 35 10.29 5.60 5.66
C ARG A 35 9.33 4.92 6.63
N GLU A 36 9.12 3.62 6.46
CA GLU A 36 8.35 2.83 7.41
C GLU A 36 8.95 3.05 8.81
N PRO A 37 8.11 3.31 9.82
CA PRO A 37 8.62 3.50 11.17
C PRO A 37 9.35 2.23 11.62
N PRO A 38 10.48 2.37 12.34
CA PRO A 38 11.23 1.23 12.84
C PRO A 38 10.36 0.36 13.75
N PRO A 39 10.62 -0.96 13.85
CA PRO A 39 9.88 -1.84 14.74
C PRO A 39 9.87 -1.33 16.19
N PRO A 40 8.74 -1.41 16.90
CA PRO A 40 8.62 -0.86 18.25
C PRO A 40 9.62 -1.42 19.27
N TYR A 41 10.02 -2.69 19.11
CA TYR A 41 10.99 -3.34 19.99
C TYR A 41 12.41 -2.75 19.91
N LEU A 42 12.71 -1.91 18.92
CA LEU A 42 14.00 -1.20 18.87
C LEU A 42 14.10 -0.08 19.92
N GLY A 43 12.98 0.31 20.54
CA GLY A 43 12.97 1.30 21.61
C GLY A 43 13.60 0.81 22.92
N SER A 44 13.61 -0.52 23.16
CA SER A 44 14.09 -1.13 24.41
C SER A 44 15.60 -1.47 24.41
N VAL A 45 16.27 -1.36 23.26
CA VAL A 45 17.68 -1.76 23.10
C VAL A 45 18.62 -0.56 23.03
N THR A 46 19.92 -0.81 23.27
CA THR A 46 20.95 0.22 23.18
C THR A 46 21.13 0.74 21.76
N GLU A 47 21.70 1.92 21.60
CA GLU A 47 21.99 2.50 20.28
C GLU A 47 22.89 1.59 19.43
N GLN A 48 23.91 0.98 20.05
CA GLN A 48 24.77 0.01 19.39
C GLN A 48 23.97 -1.20 18.89
N ALA A 49 23.07 -1.74 19.71
CA ALA A 49 22.21 -2.85 19.29
C ALA A 49 21.27 -2.46 18.14
N ARG A 50 20.73 -1.23 18.13
CA ARG A 50 19.96 -0.72 16.97
C ARG A 50 20.80 -0.65 15.70
N ASN A 51 22.05 -0.22 15.79
CA ASN A 51 22.96 -0.16 14.63
C ASN A 51 23.25 -1.57 14.08
N GLU A 52 23.46 -2.56 14.96
CA GLU A 52 23.60 -3.97 14.56
C GLU A 52 22.35 -4.46 13.83
N TYR A 53 21.16 -4.15 14.33
CA TYR A 53 19.89 -4.50 13.68
C TYR A 53 19.79 -3.91 12.26
N PHE A 54 20.07 -2.61 12.09
CA PHE A 54 20.03 -1.98 10.77
C PHE A 54 21.10 -2.52 9.82
N ALA A 55 22.27 -2.90 10.32
CA ALA A 55 23.28 -3.58 9.53
C ALA A 55 22.79 -4.94 8.98
N ILE A 56 22.05 -5.71 9.78
CA ILE A 56 21.41 -6.96 9.34
C ILE A 56 20.35 -6.67 8.27
N MET A 57 19.44 -5.73 8.55
CA MET A 57 18.31 -5.43 7.65
C MET A 57 18.72 -4.76 6.33
N SER A 58 19.84 -4.03 6.31
CA SER A 58 20.39 -3.38 5.11
C SER A 58 21.23 -4.31 4.24
N ASN A 59 21.52 -5.53 4.71
CA ASN A 59 22.33 -6.49 3.97
C ASN A 59 21.55 -7.08 2.79
N MET A 60 21.79 -6.53 1.60
CA MET A 60 21.16 -6.96 0.35
C MET A 60 21.67 -8.30 -0.19
N ASN A 61 22.74 -8.87 0.38
CA ASN A 61 23.31 -10.14 -0.05
C ASN A 61 22.68 -11.35 0.65
N GLN A 62 21.83 -11.14 1.65
CA GLN A 62 21.17 -12.19 2.42
C GLN A 62 19.75 -12.40 1.95
N THR A 63 19.27 -13.65 2.02
CA THR A 63 17.85 -13.92 1.84
C THR A 63 17.06 -13.35 3.02
N ILE A 64 15.78 -13.04 2.80
CA ILE A 64 14.88 -12.58 3.89
C ILE A 64 14.84 -13.60 5.03
N ALA A 65 14.90 -14.91 4.73
CA ALA A 65 14.95 -15.96 5.75
C ALA A 65 16.25 -15.89 6.57
N GLN A 66 17.39 -15.66 5.92
CA GLN A 66 18.67 -15.46 6.61
C GLN A 66 18.67 -14.18 7.46
N GLN A 67 18.12 -13.07 6.95
CA GLN A 67 17.98 -11.85 7.72
C GLN A 67 17.13 -12.08 8.98
N LYS A 68 15.99 -12.77 8.86
CA LYS A 68 15.15 -13.13 10.01
C LYS A 68 15.91 -13.98 11.03
N GLN A 69 16.66 -14.99 10.58
CA GLN A 69 17.47 -15.81 11.46
C GLN A 69 18.54 -14.97 12.20
N ASN A 70 19.19 -14.05 11.51
CA ASN A 70 20.19 -13.16 12.10
C ASN A 70 19.56 -12.18 13.10
N VAL A 71 18.36 -11.67 12.81
CA VAL A 71 17.59 -10.84 13.75
C VAL A 71 17.19 -11.65 14.99
N LEU A 72 16.83 -12.93 14.86
CA LEU A 72 16.52 -13.79 16.00
C LEU A 72 17.75 -13.99 16.91
N ILE A 73 18.92 -14.28 16.32
CA ILE A 73 20.18 -14.42 17.05
C ILE A 73 20.55 -13.11 17.75
N TRP A 74 20.41 -11.98 17.04
CA TRP A 74 20.59 -10.64 17.61
C TRP A 74 19.61 -10.36 18.75
N ALA A 75 18.35 -10.80 18.64
CA ALA A 75 17.34 -10.62 19.66
C ALA A 75 17.64 -11.44 20.93
N GLN A 76 18.15 -12.66 20.77
CA GLN A 76 18.63 -13.50 21.87
C GLN A 76 19.78 -12.85 22.62
N LYS A 77 20.78 -12.31 21.91
CA LYS A 77 21.91 -11.57 22.48
C LYS A 77 21.47 -10.36 23.32
N ASN A 78 20.36 -9.71 22.93
CA ASN A 78 19.84 -8.51 23.58
C ASN A 78 18.67 -8.79 24.54
N GLY A 79 18.28 -10.05 24.76
CA GLY A 79 17.21 -10.43 25.69
C GLY A 79 15.79 -10.03 25.25
N ILE A 80 15.57 -9.74 23.97
CA ILE A 80 14.29 -9.26 23.41
C ILE A 80 13.64 -10.26 22.44
N GLU A 81 14.06 -11.53 22.46
CA GLU A 81 13.58 -12.59 21.57
C GLU A 81 12.05 -12.68 21.52
N LYS A 82 11.37 -12.64 22.68
CA LYS A 82 9.90 -12.70 22.74
C LYS A 82 9.24 -11.56 21.97
N GLN A 83 9.75 -10.33 22.13
CA GLN A 83 9.20 -9.14 21.48
C GLN A 83 9.36 -9.20 19.95
N VAL A 84 10.48 -9.76 19.49
CA VAL A 84 10.74 -9.97 18.06
C VAL A 84 9.82 -11.06 17.49
N GLN A 85 9.65 -12.18 18.19
CA GLN A 85 8.75 -13.27 17.76
C GLN A 85 7.28 -12.84 17.71
N GLU A 86 6.81 -12.07 18.71
CA GLU A 86 5.47 -11.49 18.72
C GLU A 86 5.26 -10.56 17.52
N TYR A 87 6.21 -9.67 17.27
CA TYR A 87 6.16 -8.76 16.12
C TYR A 87 6.15 -9.53 14.78
N ASP A 88 6.96 -10.57 14.63
CA ASP A 88 7.00 -11.39 13.42
C ASP A 88 5.68 -12.13 13.17
N SER A 89 4.99 -12.56 14.23
CA SER A 89 3.65 -13.16 14.15
C SER A 89 2.61 -12.15 13.65
N VAL A 90 2.60 -10.94 14.23
CA VAL A 90 1.71 -9.84 13.80
C VAL A 90 1.97 -9.48 12.34
N MET A 91 3.24 -9.34 11.95
CA MET A 91 3.61 -9.02 10.58
C MET A 91 3.27 -10.14 9.59
N THR A 92 3.29 -11.40 10.02
CA THR A 92 2.87 -12.53 9.18
C THR A 92 1.37 -12.50 8.93
N LYS A 93 0.55 -12.20 9.95
CA LYS A 93 -0.89 -12.00 9.79
C LYS A 93 -1.20 -10.84 8.83
N LEU A 94 -0.57 -9.68 9.06
CA LEU A 94 -0.76 -8.51 8.20
C LEU A 94 -0.38 -8.79 6.73
N ARG A 95 0.73 -9.50 6.48
CA ARG A 95 1.11 -9.90 5.12
C ARG A 95 0.08 -10.82 4.47
N ASN A 96 -0.49 -11.76 5.23
CA ASN A 96 -1.50 -12.68 4.71
C ASN A 96 -2.82 -11.94 4.40
N GLU A 97 -3.24 -11.04 5.27
CA GLU A 97 -4.41 -10.17 5.02
C GLU A 97 -4.20 -9.29 3.79
N LEU A 98 -3.05 -8.62 3.68
CA LEU A 98 -2.69 -7.84 2.50
C LEU A 98 -2.68 -8.69 1.23
N LYS A 99 -2.10 -9.89 1.27
CA LYS A 99 -2.10 -10.81 0.13
C LYS A 99 -3.53 -11.16 -0.31
N ASN A 100 -4.41 -11.46 0.64
CA ASN A 100 -5.81 -11.77 0.35
C ASN A 100 -6.54 -10.56 -0.24
N ASN A 101 -6.33 -9.36 0.33
CA ASN A 101 -6.93 -8.12 -0.15
C ASN A 101 -6.47 -7.78 -1.57
N ILE A 102 -5.16 -7.91 -1.86
CA ILE A 102 -4.61 -7.70 -3.21
C ILE A 102 -5.16 -8.74 -4.18
N THR A 103 -5.27 -10.01 -3.77
CA THR A 103 -5.82 -11.08 -4.62
C THR A 103 -7.27 -10.78 -4.99
N ASN A 104 -8.08 -10.35 -4.02
CA ASN A 104 -9.47 -9.96 -4.23
C ASN A 104 -9.58 -8.71 -5.11
N PHE A 105 -8.69 -7.73 -4.94
CA PHE A 105 -8.66 -6.55 -5.79
C PHE A 105 -8.30 -6.90 -7.24
N VAL A 106 -7.24 -7.70 -7.44
CA VAL A 106 -6.80 -8.13 -8.77
C VAL A 106 -7.87 -8.94 -9.51
N SER A 107 -8.68 -9.73 -8.81
CA SER A 107 -9.78 -10.47 -9.44
C SER A 107 -10.95 -9.57 -9.88
N GLN A 108 -11.14 -8.42 -9.24
CA GLN A 108 -12.19 -7.44 -9.57
C GLN A 108 -11.77 -6.48 -10.69
N LEU A 109 -10.46 -6.24 -10.86
CA LEU A 109 -9.90 -5.29 -11.84
C LEU A 109 -10.42 -5.49 -13.28
N PRO A 110 -10.47 -6.70 -13.86
CA PRO A 110 -10.94 -6.88 -15.24
C PRO A 110 -12.39 -6.42 -15.43
N SER A 111 -13.26 -6.71 -14.46
CA SER A 111 -14.67 -6.30 -14.54
C SER A 111 -14.81 -4.78 -14.40
N ALA A 112 -14.11 -4.17 -13.44
CA ALA A 112 -14.11 -2.72 -13.27
C ALA A 112 -13.57 -2.00 -14.52
N ALA A 113 -12.52 -2.52 -15.15
CA ALA A 113 -11.96 -1.98 -16.38
C ALA A 113 -12.95 -2.07 -17.56
N GLN A 114 -13.69 -3.17 -17.68
CA GLN A 114 -14.73 -3.33 -18.70
C GLN A 114 -15.89 -2.35 -18.49
N GLN A 115 -16.35 -2.19 -17.25
CA GLN A 115 -17.42 -1.23 -16.90
C GLN A 115 -16.98 0.21 -17.20
N TYR A 116 -15.74 0.57 -16.82
CA TYR A 116 -15.16 1.87 -17.16
C TYR A 116 -15.12 2.10 -18.68
N ALA A 117 -14.61 1.13 -19.44
CA ALA A 117 -14.54 1.25 -20.90
C ALA A 117 -15.93 1.43 -21.53
N ALA A 118 -16.93 0.67 -21.07
CA ALA A 118 -18.32 0.80 -21.53
C ALA A 118 -18.91 2.18 -21.21
N LEU A 119 -18.62 2.74 -20.03
CA LEU A 119 -19.04 4.11 -19.68
C LEU A 119 -18.36 5.17 -20.54
N MET A 120 -17.13 4.96 -21.00
CA MET A 120 -16.41 5.96 -21.80
C MET A 120 -16.85 6.00 -23.26
N VAL A 121 -17.36 4.89 -23.80
CA VAL A 121 -17.79 4.77 -25.22
C VAL A 121 -19.29 4.94 -25.43
N ASP A 122 -20.08 5.07 -24.37
CA ASP A 122 -21.51 5.37 -24.47
C ASP A 122 -21.72 6.86 -24.77
N GLU A 123 -21.92 7.15 -26.06
CA GLU A 123 -22.19 8.51 -26.59
C GLU A 123 -23.64 8.98 -26.36
N ASN A 124 -24.53 8.12 -25.87
CA ASN A 124 -25.94 8.48 -25.63
C ASN A 124 -26.17 9.19 -24.30
N GLN A 125 -25.13 9.34 -23.47
CA GLN A 125 -25.19 10.03 -22.18
C GLN A 125 -24.52 11.40 -22.25
N THR A 126 -24.97 12.32 -21.39
CA THR A 126 -24.29 13.60 -21.16
C THR A 126 -23.03 13.41 -20.31
N SER A 127 -22.09 14.35 -20.40
CA SER A 127 -20.88 14.32 -19.55
C SER A 127 -21.19 14.33 -18.05
N ALA A 128 -22.30 14.94 -17.63
CA ALA A 128 -22.74 14.93 -16.24
C ALA A 128 -23.21 13.54 -15.77
N GLU A 129 -23.94 12.82 -16.63
CA GLU A 129 -24.37 11.44 -16.36
C GLU A 129 -23.19 10.47 -16.34
N GLN A 130 -22.25 10.64 -17.28
CA GLN A 130 -21.01 9.87 -17.31
C GLN A 130 -20.20 10.05 -16.02
N PHE A 131 -20.03 11.29 -15.55
CA PHE A 131 -19.34 11.58 -14.29
C PHE A 131 -20.04 10.92 -13.09
N LYS A 132 -21.37 10.96 -13.03
CA LYS A 132 -22.14 10.30 -11.97
C LYS A 132 -21.95 8.79 -11.98
N LYS A 133 -22.04 8.14 -13.14
CA LYS A 133 -21.82 6.69 -13.28
C LYS A 133 -20.38 6.29 -12.91
N LEU A 134 -19.38 7.13 -13.22
CA LEU A 134 -17.99 6.92 -12.80
C LEU A 134 -17.83 7.03 -11.27
N GLN A 135 -18.49 8.00 -10.64
CA GLN A 135 -18.50 8.13 -9.18
C GLN A 135 -19.13 6.91 -8.50
N ASP A 136 -20.23 6.38 -9.05
CA ASP A 136 -20.88 5.16 -8.56
C ASP A 136 -19.95 3.95 -8.72
N LEU A 137 -19.24 3.83 -9.85
CA LEU A 137 -18.26 2.78 -10.10
C LEU A 137 -17.06 2.85 -9.13
N CYS A 138 -16.53 4.04 -8.85
CA CYS A 138 -15.47 4.24 -7.85
C CYS A 138 -15.97 3.85 -6.43
N SER A 139 -17.23 4.16 -6.10
CA SER A 139 -17.81 3.91 -4.78
C SER A 139 -18.05 2.41 -4.51
N GLN A 140 -18.35 1.64 -5.57
CA GLN A 140 -18.47 0.19 -5.51
C GLN A 140 -17.12 -0.53 -5.35
N ASN A 141 -16.01 0.15 -5.65
CA ASN A 141 -14.65 -0.39 -5.60
C ASN A 141 -13.75 0.42 -4.65
N PRO A 142 -14.06 0.50 -3.35
CA PRO A 142 -13.34 1.37 -2.40
C PRO A 142 -11.86 1.01 -2.25
N GLN A 143 -11.47 -0.24 -2.54
CA GLN A 143 -10.08 -0.71 -2.52
C GLN A 143 -9.20 -0.05 -3.61
N SER A 144 -9.80 0.55 -4.64
CA SER A 144 -9.10 1.33 -5.67
C SER A 144 -8.69 2.73 -5.18
N ARG A 145 -9.26 3.21 -4.06
CA ARG A 145 -8.83 4.46 -3.42
C ARG A 145 -7.56 4.18 -2.64
N TYR A 146 -6.45 4.77 -3.07
CA TYR A 146 -5.19 4.77 -2.31
C TYR A 146 -5.45 5.11 -0.83
N GLY A 147 -5.10 4.20 0.08
CA GLY A 147 -4.95 4.51 1.51
C GLY A 147 -5.96 3.93 2.50
N ALA A 148 -6.93 3.10 2.11
CA ALA A 148 -7.81 2.45 3.07
C ALA A 148 -7.16 1.18 3.69
N VAL A 149 -6.02 1.34 4.36
CA VAL A 149 -5.73 0.46 5.50
C VAL A 149 -6.73 0.89 6.56
N GLN A 150 -7.76 0.08 6.81
CA GLN A 150 -8.63 0.26 7.96
C GLN A 150 -7.75 0.11 9.22
N THR A 151 -7.24 1.22 9.73
CA THR A 151 -6.85 1.30 11.13
C THR A 151 -8.15 1.30 11.92
N GLU A 152 -8.70 0.10 12.19
CA GLU A 152 -9.65 -0.09 13.27
C GLU A 152 -8.92 0.26 14.57
N THR A 153 -8.95 1.56 14.89
CA THR A 153 -8.61 2.08 16.20
C THR A 153 -9.77 1.72 17.09
N THR A 154 -9.63 0.61 17.82
CA THR A 154 -10.45 0.26 18.97
C THR A 154 -10.55 1.47 19.89
N ARG A 155 -11.77 1.91 20.18
CA ARG A 155 -12.10 2.83 21.26
C ARG A 155 -13.09 2.15 22.18
#